data_AF-A0A957DHN7-F1
#
_entry.id   AF-A0A957DHN7-F1
#
_cell.length_a   1.000
_cell.length_b   1.000
_cell.length_c   1.000
_cell.angle_alpha   90.00
_cell.angle_beta   90.00
_cell.angle_gamma   90.00
#
_symmetry.space_group_name_H-M   'P 1'
#
loop_
_entity.id
_entity.type
_entity.pdbx_description
1 polymer ?
#
loop_
_entity_poly.entity_id
_entity_poly.type
_entity_poly.pdbx_seq_one_letter_code
_entity_poly.pdbx_strand_id
1 'polypeptide(L)' 'MKLIIQIPCHNEAETLPQVLRELPREIAGISHIETLVIDDGSSDDTAAIAAAHGVTHIVRHPRNLGLA' A
#
# COMPACT_ATOMS: atom_id res chain seq x y z
N MET A 1 -12.72 -16.11 3.91
CA MET A 1 -12.85 -14.99 2.94
C MET A 1 -11.54 -14.23 2.90
N LYS A 2 -11.06 -13.83 1.72
CA LYS A 2 -9.82 -13.05 1.57
C LYS A 2 -10.15 -11.57 1.37
N LEU A 3 -9.47 -10.69 2.08
CA LEU A 3 -9.55 -9.23 1.95
C LEU A 3 -8.23 -8.69 1.40
N ILE A 4 -8.31 -7.76 0.44
CA ILE A 4 -7.16 -6.98 -0.02
C ILE A 4 -7.41 -5.52 0.36
N ILE A 5 -6.50 -4.95 1.14
CA ILE A 5 -6.51 -3.52 1.48
C ILE A 5 -5.67 -2.80 0.43
N GLN A 6 -6.32 -1.98 -0.39
CA GLN A 6 -5.66 -1.19 -1.42
C GLN A 6 -5.27 0.18 -0.87
N ILE A 7 -4.04 0.61 -1.13
CA ILE A 7 -3.47 1.87 -0.65
C ILE A 7 -2.88 2.59 -1.87
N PRO A 8 -3.62 3.51 -2.50
CA PRO A 8 -3.06 4.36 -3.54
C PRO A 8 -2.07 5.34 -2.90
N CYS A 9 -0.91 5.52 -3.51
CA CYS A 9 0.14 6.41 -3.02
C CYS A 9 0.69 7.27 -4.15
N HIS A 10 0.95 8.55 -3.87
CA HIS A 10 1.76 9.42 -4.71
C HIS A 10 2.60 10.33 -3.82
N ASN A 11 3.91 10.06 -3.74
CA ASN A 11 4.86 10.72 -2.85
C ASN A 11 4.48 10.65 -1.35
N GLU A 12 4.21 9.43 -0.86
CA GLU A 12 3.76 9.15 0.51
C GLU A 12 4.86 8.49 1.37
N ALA A 13 6.14 8.67 1.04
CA ALA A 13 7.26 8.04 1.75
C ALA A 13 7.22 8.27 3.27
N GLU A 14 6.83 9.48 3.71
CA GLU A 14 6.82 9.86 5.12
C GLU A 14 5.61 9.31 5.89
N THR A 15 4.47 9.15 5.23
CA THR A 15 3.16 8.86 5.86
C THR A 15 2.81 7.37 5.77
N LEU A 16 3.19 6.70 4.69
CA LEU A 16 2.88 5.29 4.42
C LEU A 16 3.29 4.35 5.57
N PRO A 17 4.46 4.49 6.24
CA PRO A 17 4.81 3.67 7.40
C PRO A 17 3.82 3.74 8.55
N GLN A 18 3.20 4.89 8.78
CA GLN A 18 2.18 5.04 9.82
C GLN A 18 0.91 4.32 9.40
N VAL A 19 0.43 4.55 8.18
CA VAL A 19 -0.78 3.89 7.65
C VAL A 19 -0.65 2.37 7.73
N LEU A 20 0.46 1.80 7.29
CA LEU A 20 0.70 0.35 7.31
C LEU A 20 0.71 -0.23 8.73
N ARG A 21 1.20 0.53 9.73
CA ARG A 21 1.21 0.10 11.14
C ARG A 21 -0.18 0.09 11.77
N GLU A 22 -1.07 0.96 11.31
CA GLU A 22 -2.44 1.11 11.83
C GLU A 22 -3.43 0.13 11.20
N LEU A 23 -3.05 -0.58 10.13
CA LEU A 23 -3.92 -1.57 9.50
C LEU A 23 -4.28 -2.71 10.46
N PRO A 24 -5.55 -3.17 10.45
CA PRO A 24 -5.96 -4.32 11.23
C PRO A 24 -5.27 -5.58 10.73
N ARG A 25 -4.68 -6.33 11.67
CA ARG A 25 -4.07 -7.64 11.37
C ARG A 25 -5.11 -8.76 11.27
N GLU A 26 -6.26 -8.58 11.92
CA GLU A 26 -7.34 -9.55 11.98
C GLU A 26 -8.69 -8.81 11.89
N ILE A 27 -9.64 -9.42 11.18
CA ILE A 27 -11.03 -8.95 11.08
C ILE A 27 -11.92 -10.19 11.18
N ALA A 28 -12.93 -10.17 12.05
CA ALA A 28 -13.84 -11.29 12.24
C ALA A 28 -14.49 -11.70 10.89
N GLY A 29 -14.42 -12.99 10.56
CA GLY A 29 -14.95 -13.54 9.30
C GLY A 29 -14.00 -13.43 8.10
N ILE A 30 -12.85 -12.75 8.23
CA ILE A 30 -11.80 -12.68 7.21
C ILE A 30 -10.66 -13.63 7.59
N SER A 31 -10.36 -14.57 6.70
CA SER A 31 -9.35 -15.61 6.92
C SER A 31 -7.96 -15.20 6.44
N HIS A 32 -7.86 -14.18 5.59
CA HIS A 32 -6.59 -13.69 5.07
C HIS A 32 -6.71 -12.21 4.68
N ILE A 33 -5.75 -11.41 5.12
CA ILE A 33 -5.63 -9.99 4.80
C ILE A 33 -4.30 -9.79 4.08
N GLU A 34 -4.35 -9.19 2.90
CA GLU A 34 -3.17 -8.79 2.13
C GLU A 34 -3.22 -7.29 1.83
N THR A 35 -2.07 -6.68 1.63
CA THR A 35 -1.95 -5.27 1.25
C THR A 35 -1.53 -5.13 -0.20
N LEU A 36 -2.14 -4.18 -0.89
CA LEU A 36 -1.77 -3.77 -2.24
C LEU A 36 -1.46 -2.26 -2.22
N VAL A 37 -0.19 -1.91 -2.39
CA VAL A 37 0.21 -0.51 -2.64
C VAL A 37 0.21 -0.26 -4.13
N ILE A 38 -0.48 0.79 -4.55
CA ILE A 38 -0.46 1.31 -5.92
C ILE A 38 0.34 2.61 -5.89
N ASP A 39 1.62 2.54 -6.22
CA ASP A 39 2.49 3.70 -6.39
C ASP A 39 2.18 4.36 -7.75
N ASP A 40 1.45 5.47 -7.70
CA ASP A 40 1.02 6.24 -8.87
C ASP A 40 2.12 7.19 -9.37
N GLY A 41 3.26 6.60 -9.73
CA GLY A 41 4.41 7.30 -10.30
C GLY A 41 5.07 8.28 -9.33
N SER A 42 5.28 7.88 -8.08
CA SER A 42 6.02 8.67 -7.11
C SER A 42 7.46 8.90 -7.55
N SER A 43 7.95 10.09 -7.23
CA SER A 43 9.35 10.52 -7.38
C SER A 43 10.18 10.33 -6.12
N ASP A 44 9.56 9.97 -5.00
CA ASP A 44 10.22 9.66 -3.74
C ASP A 44 10.36 8.13 -3.51
N ASP A 45 10.75 7.75 -2.29
CA ASP A 45 11.00 6.36 -1.90
C ASP A 45 9.72 5.57 -1.54
N THR A 46 8.52 6.04 -1.88
CA THR A 46 7.23 5.40 -1.53
C THR A 46 7.23 3.88 -1.79
N ALA A 47 7.60 3.44 -3.00
CA ALA A 47 7.61 2.01 -3.34
C ALA A 47 8.67 1.22 -2.58
N ALA A 48 9.85 1.81 -2.32
CA ALA A 48 10.90 1.16 -1.54
C ALA A 48 10.48 0.98 -0.08
N ILE A 49 9.82 2.00 0.49
CA ILE A 49 9.27 1.97 1.84
C ILE A 49 8.15 0.94 1.95
N ALA A 50 7.24 0.88 0.97
CA ALA A 50 6.21 -0.17 0.91
C ALA A 50 6.82 -1.58 0.99
N ALA A 51 7.85 -1.84 0.18
CA ALA A 51 8.54 -3.12 0.17
C ALA A 51 9.22 -3.43 1.52
N ALA A 52 9.90 -2.44 2.11
CA ALA A 52 10.56 -2.59 3.40
C ALA A 52 9.59 -2.87 4.55
N HIS A 53 8.33 -2.43 4.45
CA HIS A 53 7.28 -2.68 5.44
C HIS A 53 6.48 -3.96 5.20
N GLY A 54 6.88 -4.80 4.24
CA GLY A 54 6.27 -6.10 4.01
C GLY A 54 4.90 -6.03 3.34
N VAL A 55 4.65 -4.98 2.53
CA VAL A 55 3.46 -4.92 1.69
C VAL A 55 3.41 -6.16 0.78
N THR A 56 2.24 -6.80 0.68
CA THR A 56 2.10 -8.06 -0.06
C THR A 56 2.25 -7.88 -1.56
N HIS A 57 1.64 -6.82 -2.11
CA HIS A 57 1.66 -6.51 -3.53
C HIS A 57 1.99 -5.04 -3.76
N ILE A 58 2.88 -4.76 -4.70
CA ILE A 58 3.24 -3.39 -5.07
C ILE A 58 3.12 -3.27 -6.59
N VAL A 59 2.25 -2.36 -7.02
CA VAL A 59 2.11 -1.96 -8.43
C VAL A 59 2.65 -0.54 -8.56
N ARG A 60 3.51 -0.30 -9.55
CA ARG A 60 4.08 1.02 -9.80
C ARG A 60 3.75 1.50 -11.20
N HIS A 61 3.11 2.65 -11.29
CA HIS A 61 2.90 3.35 -12.56
C HIS A 61 4.17 4.12 -12.96
N PRO A 62 4.45 4.26 -14.27
CA PRO A 62 5.62 5.03 -14.73
C PRO A 62 5.46 6.55 -14.55
N ARG A 63 4.23 7.03 -14.33
CA ARG A 63 3.87 8.43 -14.07
C ARG A 63 2.56 8.47 -13.28
N ASN A 64 2.28 9.62 -12.67
CA ASN A 64 0.98 9.87 -12.04
C ASN A 64 -0.16 9.77 -13.07
N LEU A 65 -1.15 8.92 -12.77
CA LEU A 65 -2.36 8.70 -13.56
C LEU A 65 -3.61 9.27 -12.88
N GLY A 66 -3.49 9.68 -11.61
CA GLY A 66 -4.58 10.21 -10.80
C GLY A 66 -5.45 9.12 -10.18
N LEU A 67 -6.29 9.52 -9.22
CA LEU A 67 -7.27 8.66 -8.57
C LEU A 67 -8.66 8.91 -9.19
N ALA A 68 -9.43 7.85 -9.42
CA ALA A 68 -10.79 7.89 -9.96
C ALA A 68 -11.82 7.40 -8.94
#